data_AF-A0A5B6TB17-F1
#
_entry.id   AF-A0A5B6TB17-F1
#
_cell.length_a   1.000
_cell.length_b   1.000
_cell.length_c   1.000
_cell.angle_alpha   90.00
_cell.angle_beta   90.00
_cell.angle_gamma   90.00
#
_symmetry.space_group_name_H-M   'P 1'
#
loop_
_entity.id
_entity.type
_entity.pdbx_description
1 polymer ?
#
loop_
_entity_poly.entity_id
_entity_poly.type
_entity_poly.pdbx_seq_one_letter_code
_entity_poly.pdbx_strand_id
1 'polypeptide(L)' 'MEKKIPLETVLHIISKADLVACSDAVEFINSLDFYLYSQDELKVISDTLSERITLLIRLELRSTSHGY' A
#
# COMPACT_ATOMS: atom_id res chain seq x y z
N MET A 1 -23.20 -4.28 -8.91
CA MET A 1 -22.85 -3.24 -7.92
C MET A 1 -21.57 -3.67 -7.26
N GLU A 2 -20.45 -3.10 -7.69
CA GLU A 2 -19.18 -3.29 -7.00
C GLU A 2 -19.30 -2.69 -5.60
N LYS A 3 -18.94 -3.48 -4.59
CA LYS A 3 -19.05 -3.05 -3.20
C LYS A 3 -17.81 -2.26 -2.85
N LYS A 4 -17.98 -1.05 -2.34
CA LYS A 4 -16.90 -0.27 -1.73
C LYS A 4 -16.20 -1.14 -0.68
N ILE A 5 -14.90 -1.35 -0.84
CA ILE A 5 -14.09 -1.96 0.21
C ILE A 5 -13.90 -0.91 1.32
N PRO A 6 -14.11 -1.26 2.60
CA PRO A 6 -13.92 -0.31 3.69
C PRO A 6 -12.49 0.24 3.70
N LEU A 7 -12.34 1.55 3.93
CA LEU A 7 -11.04 2.22 4.00
C LEU A 7 -10.09 1.49 4.96
N GLU A 8 -10.57 1.11 6.14
CA GLU A 8 -9.77 0.38 7.14
C GLU A 8 -9.16 -0.92 6.60
N THR A 9 -9.90 -1.63 5.73
CA THR A 9 -9.41 -2.86 5.09
C THR A 9 -8.30 -2.54 4.09
N VAL A 10 -8.47 -1.49 3.30
CA VAL A 10 -7.46 -1.02 2.35
C VAL A 10 -6.18 -0.62 3.09
N LEU A 11 -6.29 0.17 4.16
CA LEU A 11 -5.15 0.62 4.95
C LEU A 11 -4.44 -0.53 5.66
N HIS A 12 -5.19 -1.53 6.14
CA HIS A 12 -4.64 -2.73 6.77
C HIS A 12 -3.83 -3.58 5.78
N ILE A 13 -4.32 -3.73 4.55
CA ILE A 13 -3.59 -4.44 3.48
C ILE A 13 -2.29 -3.72 3.14
N ILE A 14 -2.35 -2.39 2.94
CA ILE A 14 -1.17 -1.58 2.68
C ILE A 14 -0.15 -1.70 3.82
N SER A 15 -0.61 -1.58 5.07
CA SER A 15 0.27 -1.63 6.25
C SER A 15 0.95 -2.99 6.43
N LYS A 16 0.32 -4.07 5.94
CA LYS A 16 0.87 -5.44 6.01
C LYS A 16 1.75 -5.81 4.83
N ALA A 17 1.69 -5.09 3.71
CA ALA A 17 2.46 -5.42 2.51
C ALA A 17 3.97 -5.41 2.80
N ASP A 18 4.63 -6.54 2.69
CA ASP A 18 6.10 -6.67 2.76
C ASP A 18 6.72 -6.67 1.35
N LEU A 19 8.06 -6.77 1.25
CA LEU A 19 8.78 -6.73 -0.03
C LEU A 19 8.30 -7.83 -1.01
N VAL A 20 7.89 -8.99 -0.50
CA VAL A 20 7.42 -10.12 -1.32
C VAL A 20 5.94 -9.91 -1.71
N ALA A 21 5.12 -9.45 -0.77
CA ALA A 21 3.70 -9.17 -1.00
C ALA A 21 3.42 -7.82 -1.68
N CYS A 22 4.44 -7.05 -2.06
CA CYS A 22 4.27 -5.72 -2.63
C CYS A 22 3.55 -5.75 -3.99
N SER A 23 3.76 -6.81 -4.79
CA SER A 23 3.03 -7.01 -6.05
C SER A 23 1.53 -7.19 -5.81
N ASP A 24 1.17 -8.08 -4.87
CA ASP A 24 -0.23 -8.37 -4.53
C ASP A 24 -0.94 -7.13 -3.98
N ALA A 25 -0.24 -6.32 -3.18
CA ALA A 25 -0.78 -5.07 -2.64
C ALA A 25 -1.04 -4.03 -3.74
N VAL A 26 -0.17 -3.95 -4.75
CA VAL A 26 -0.35 -3.04 -5.91
C VAL A 26 -1.51 -3.51 -6.79
N GLU A 27 -1.62 -4.82 -7.06
CA GLU A 27 -2.76 -5.38 -7.79
C GLU A 27 -4.08 -5.14 -7.06
N PHE A 28 -4.10 -5.33 -5.74
CA PHE A 28 -5.25 -5.01 -4.91
C PHE A 28 -5.65 -3.54 -5.03
N ILE A 29 -4.71 -2.59 -4.91
CA ILE A 29 -5.01 -1.16 -5.03
C ILE A 29 -5.52 -0.80 -6.42
N ASN A 30 -4.93 -1.36 -7.47
CA ASN A 30 -5.38 -1.12 -8.84
C ASN A 30 -6.78 -1.71 -9.12
N SER A 31 -7.19 -2.72 -8.35
CA SER A 31 -8.55 -3.27 -8.41
C SER A 31 -9.60 -2.42 -7.68
N LEU A 32 -9.18 -1.42 -6.90
CA LEU A 32 -10.12 -0.54 -6.19
C LEU A 32 -10.79 0.42 -7.17
N ASP A 33 -12.11 0.50 -7.08
CA ASP A 33 -12.86 1.57 -7.72
C ASP A 33 -12.68 2.87 -6.93
N PHE A 34 -11.74 3.71 -7.38
CA PHE A 34 -11.40 4.98 -6.74
C PHE A 34 -12.57 5.99 -6.71
N TYR A 35 -13.60 5.84 -7.56
CA TYR A 35 -14.77 6.73 -7.55
C TYR A 35 -15.66 6.52 -6.31
N LEU A 36 -15.50 5.40 -5.60
CA LEU A 36 -16.23 5.09 -4.37
C LEU A 36 -15.62 5.75 -3.12
N TYR A 37 -14.48 6.41 -3.26
CA TYR A 37 -13.75 7.04 -2.17
C TYR A 37 -13.80 8.56 -2.30
N SER A 38 -13.96 9.23 -1.17
CA SER A 38 -13.83 10.68 -1.10
C SER A 38 -12.37 11.12 -1.26
N GLN A 39 -12.15 12.40 -1.57
CA GLN A 39 -10.80 12.95 -1.73
C GLN A 39 -9.94 12.77 -0.47
N ASP A 40 -10.53 12.90 0.71
CA ASP A 40 -9.86 12.67 1.99
C ASP A 40 -9.44 11.20 2.14
N GLU A 41 -10.32 10.25 1.81
CA GLU A 41 -10.02 8.82 1.85
C GLU A 41 -8.89 8.46 0.86
N LEU A 42 -8.94 9.00 -0.37
CA LEU A 42 -7.90 8.80 -1.37
C LEU A 42 -6.55 9.36 -0.92
N LYS A 43 -6.57 10.51 -0.25
CA LYS A 43 -5.36 11.10 0.34
C LYS A 43 -4.77 10.17 1.40
N VAL A 44 -5.58 9.66 2.33
CA VAL A 44 -5.11 8.74 3.37
C VAL A 44 -4.54 7.45 2.77
N ILE A 45 -5.18 6.89 1.75
CA ILE A 45 -4.68 5.72 1.01
C ILE A 45 -3.31 6.04 0.39
N SER A 46 -3.18 7.17 -0.31
CA SER A 46 -1.94 7.62 -0.95
C SER A 46 -0.80 7.85 0.04
N ASP A 47 -1.08 8.51 1.16
CA ASP A 47 -0.09 8.80 2.21
C ASP A 47 0.41 7.49 2.84
N THR A 48 -0.50 6.57 3.16
CA THR A 48 -0.18 5.26 3.75
C THR A 48 0.64 4.40 2.78
N LEU A 49 0.29 4.42 1.49
CA LEU A 49 1.04 3.70 0.45
C LEU A 49 2.48 4.25 0.34
N SER A 50 2.61 5.57 0.32
CA SER A 50 3.91 6.25 0.18
C SER A 50 4.83 5.98 1.37
N GLU A 51 4.27 6.00 2.58
CA GLU A 51 5.01 5.65 3.80
C GLU A 51 5.49 4.20 3.76
N ARG A 52 4.60 3.28 3.36
CA ARG A 52 4.95 1.85 3.29
C ARG A 52 6.03 1.58 2.25
N ILE A 53 5.90 2.11 1.04
CA ILE A 53 6.92 1.98 -0.01
C ILE A 53 8.27 2.52 0.48
N THR A 54 8.26 3.68 1.13
CA THR A 54 9.48 4.27 1.70
C THR A 54 10.14 3.37 2.74
N LEU A 55 9.35 2.73 3.61
CA LEU A 55 9.85 1.76 4.58
C LEU A 55 10.47 0.53 3.90
N LEU A 56 9.79 -0.03 2.89
CA LEU A 56 10.27 -1.20 2.17
C LEU A 56 11.58 -0.91 1.42
N ILE A 57 11.68 0.24 0.73
CA ILE A 57 12.92 0.67 0.06
C ILE A 57 14.07 0.80 1.07
N ARG A 58 13.83 1.42 2.23
CA ARG A 58 14.86 1.57 3.28
C ARG A 58 15.33 0.22 3.82
N LEU A 59 14.41 -0.73 4.00
CA LEU A 59 14.75 -2.09 4.43
C LEU A 59 15.65 -2.78 3.40
N GLU A 60 15.32 -2.68 2.12
CA GLU A 60 16.12 -3.31 1.05
C GLU A 60 17.52 -2.69 0.92
N LEU A 61 17.63 -1.35 1.03
CA LEU A 61 18.92 -0.66 1.03
C LEU A 61 19.81 -1.06 2.24
N ARG A 62 19.20 -1.37 3.39
CA ARG A 62 19.94 -1.85 4.57
C ARG A 62 20.42 -3.30 4.40
N SER A 63 19.62 -4.16 3.77
CA SER A 63 19.97 -5.56 3.46
C SER A 63 21.17 -5.64 2.50
N THR A 64 21.20 -4.77 1.49
CA THR A 64 22.29 -4.68 0.51
C THR A 64 23.58 -4.08 1.09
N SER A 65 23.48 -3.24 2.12
CA SER A 65 24.65 -2.61 2.77
C SER A 65 25.41 -3.50 3.76
N HIS A 66 24.86 -4.63 4.20
CA HIS A 66 25.53 -5.58 5.11
C HIS A 66 26.19 -6.77 4.37
N GLY A 67 26.25 -6.74 3.05
CA GLY A 67 26.75 -7.82 2.20
C GLY A 67 28.18 -7.64 1.64
N TYR A 68 28.99 -6.75 2.21
CA TYR A 68 30.39 -6.53 1.81
C TYR A 68 31.36 -6.68 2.98
#